data_AF-A0A2Y9BW06-F1
#
_entry.id   AF-A0A2Y9BW06-F1
#
_cell.length_a   1.000
_cell.length_b   1.000
_cell.length_c   1.000
_cell.angle_alpha   90.00
_cell.angle_beta   90.00
_cell.angle_gamma   90.00
#
_symmetry.space_group_name_H-M   'P 1'
#
loop_
_entity.id
_entity.type
_entity.pdbx_description
1 polymer ?
#
loop_
_entity_poly.entity_id
_entity_poly.type
_entity_poly.pdbx_seq_one_letter_code
_entity_poly.pdbx_strand_id
1 'polypeptide(L)'
;MIRRLPLAGVLLALSPLAAAAQDTFVAPPPAAAQATAPLTPLEASLAYSLRRYGFGDVDVRDLSPAQRAAIHHLVYSDRPESTIRLRIGTILRGGPLQSLLDRVSR
;
A
#
# COMPACT_ATOMS: atom_id res chain seq x y z
N MET A 1 -50.61 7.96 47.90
CA MET A 1 -50.41 6.68 48.65
C MET A 1 -49.06 6.11 48.22
N ILE A 2 -48.02 6.36 49.01
CA ILE A 2 -47.23 5.38 49.80
C ILE A 2 -46.23 4.54 48.97
N ARG A 3 -44.96 4.93 49.14
CA ARG A 3 -43.67 4.22 48.99
C ARG A 3 -43.74 2.68 48.92
N ARG A 4 -42.80 2.09 48.16
CA ARG A 4 -41.71 1.23 48.69
C ARG A 4 -40.76 0.73 47.58
N LEU A 5 -39.47 1.05 47.72
CA LEU A 5 -38.33 0.30 47.19
C LEU A 5 -37.96 -0.79 48.22
N PRO A 6 -37.59 -2.01 47.79
CA PRO A 6 -36.19 -2.46 47.90
C PRO A 6 -35.75 -3.37 46.71
N LEU A 7 -34.55 -3.23 46.14
CA LEU A 7 -33.23 -3.74 46.55
C LEU A 7 -33.05 -5.28 46.53
N ALA A 8 -32.05 -5.69 45.72
CA ALA A 8 -31.19 -6.89 45.81
C ALA A 8 -31.71 -8.26 45.30
N GLY A 9 -30.86 -8.92 44.51
CA GLY A 9 -30.98 -10.36 44.21
C GLY A 9 -30.22 -10.79 42.96
N VAL A 10 -28.89 -10.83 43.02
CA VAL A 10 -28.00 -11.51 42.05
C VAL A 10 -28.33 -13.00 42.01
N LEU A 11 -28.44 -13.60 40.82
CA LEU A 11 -28.11 -15.02 40.64
C LEU A 11 -27.79 -15.33 39.17
N LEU A 12 -26.52 -15.67 38.95
CA LEU A 12 -25.95 -16.26 37.76
C LEU A 12 -26.71 -17.52 37.36
N ALA A 13 -27.35 -17.52 36.19
CA ALA A 13 -27.82 -18.74 35.55
C ALA A 13 -26.89 -19.07 34.38
N LEU A 14 -26.12 -20.14 34.56
CA LEU A 14 -25.34 -20.86 33.56
C LEU A 14 -26.16 -21.01 32.27
N SER A 15 -25.64 -20.48 31.16
CA SER A 15 -26.06 -20.89 29.82
C SER A 15 -25.03 -21.86 29.26
N PRO A 16 -25.36 -23.16 29.08
CA PRO A 16 -24.53 -24.04 28.30
C PRO A 16 -24.69 -23.65 26.83
N LEU A 17 -23.75 -22.87 26.31
CA LEU A 17 -23.65 -22.61 24.88
C LEU A 17 -23.20 -23.91 24.21
N ALA A 18 -24.15 -24.77 23.88
CA ALA A 18 -23.96 -25.91 23.01
C ALA A 18 -23.57 -25.35 21.62
N ALA A 19 -22.26 -25.16 21.43
CA ALA A 19 -21.66 -24.87 20.15
C ALA A 19 -21.84 -26.11 19.27
N ALA A 20 -22.97 -26.16 18.55
CA ALA A 20 -23.16 -27.10 17.47
C ALA A 20 -22.11 -26.77 16.39
N ALA A 21 -21.09 -27.62 16.30
CA ALA A 21 -20.18 -27.70 15.18
C ALA A 21 -21.00 -27.97 13.92
N GLN A 22 -21.31 -26.92 13.17
CA GLN A 22 -21.85 -27.02 11.82
C GLN A 22 -20.67 -26.89 10.86
N ASP A 23 -20.23 -28.04 10.36
CA ASP A 23 -19.31 -28.24 9.23
C ASP A 23 -19.86 -27.57 7.96
N THR A 24 -19.87 -26.24 7.97
CA THR A 24 -20.13 -25.44 6.79
C THR A 24 -18.79 -25.33 6.09
N PHE A 25 -18.50 -26.30 5.23
CA PHE A 25 -17.38 -26.25 4.32
C PHE A 25 -17.65 -25.10 3.32
N VAL A 26 -17.35 -23.87 3.74
CA VAL A 26 -17.33 -22.71 2.88
C VAL A 26 -16.15 -22.93 1.93
N ALA A 27 -16.45 -23.39 0.72
CA ALA A 27 -15.47 -23.42 -0.36
C ALA A 27 -14.83 -22.02 -0.42
N PRO A 28 -13.51 -21.88 -0.27
CA PRO A 28 -12.88 -20.59 -0.39
C PRO A 28 -13.23 -20.05 -1.78
N PRO A 29 -13.63 -18.77 -1.92
CA PRO A 29 -13.89 -18.19 -3.23
C PRO A 29 -12.67 -18.47 -4.11
N PRO A 30 -12.83 -18.78 -5.41
CA PRO A 30 -11.70 -18.94 -6.30
C PRO A 30 -10.93 -17.63 -6.27
N ALA A 31 -9.86 -17.60 -5.47
CA ALA A 31 -8.97 -16.49 -5.40
C ALA A 31 -8.23 -16.49 -6.75
N ALA A 32 -8.85 -15.84 -7.74
CA ALA A 32 -8.13 -15.11 -8.75
C ALA A 32 -7.37 -13.95 -8.07
N ALA A 33 -6.56 -14.28 -7.05
CA ALA A 33 -5.42 -13.48 -6.70
C ALA A 33 -4.45 -13.76 -7.84
N GLN A 34 -4.54 -12.93 -8.88
CA GLN A 34 -3.35 -12.63 -9.66
C GLN A 34 -2.30 -12.26 -8.61
N ALA A 35 -1.43 -13.22 -8.30
CA ALA A 35 -0.38 -13.07 -7.32
C ALA A 35 0.55 -11.99 -7.88
N THR A 36 0.20 -10.74 -7.57
CA THR A 36 1.01 -9.58 -7.90
C THR A 36 2.29 -9.83 -7.18
N ALA A 37 3.34 -10.22 -7.92
CA ALA A 37 4.59 -10.69 -7.33
C ALA A 37 5.02 -9.65 -6.28
N PRO A 38 5.42 -10.09 -5.07
CA PRO A 38 5.75 -9.18 -4.00
C PRO A 38 6.83 -8.21 -4.47
N LEU A 39 6.63 -6.92 -4.19
CA LEU A 39 7.63 -5.90 -4.48
C LEU A 39 8.92 -6.23 -3.75
N THR A 40 10.05 -6.05 -4.41
CA THR A 40 11.35 -6.13 -3.75
C THR A 40 11.45 -5.04 -2.67
N PRO A 41 12.29 -5.22 -1.62
CA PRO A 41 12.47 -4.20 -0.59
C PRO A 41 12.84 -2.81 -1.14
N LEU A 42 13.62 -2.79 -2.24
CA LEU A 42 13.99 -1.56 -2.94
C LEU A 42 12.79 -0.90 -3.63
N GLU A 43 11.94 -1.69 -4.29
CA GLU A 43 10.73 -1.17 -4.94
C GLU A 43 9.72 -0.64 -3.90
N ALA A 44 9.58 -1.31 -2.76
CA ALA A 44 8.74 -0.82 -1.67
C ALA A 44 9.25 0.51 -1.10
N SER A 45 10.57 0.65 -0.90
CA SER A 45 11.20 1.89 -0.46
C SER A 45 11.00 3.03 -1.48
N LEU A 46 11.17 2.72 -2.76
CA LEU A 46 10.92 3.67 -3.85
C LEU A 46 9.45 4.08 -3.92
N ALA A 47 8.50 3.15 -3.79
CA ALA A 47 7.07 3.43 -3.80
C ALA A 47 6.68 4.36 -2.64
N TYR A 48 7.21 4.09 -1.44
CA TYR A 48 7.04 4.96 -0.28
C TYR A 48 7.60 6.37 -0.54
N SER A 49 8.82 6.44 -1.09
CA SER A 49 9.47 7.71 -1.41
C SER A 49 8.69 8.51 -2.46
N LEU A 50 8.30 7.88 -3.57
CA LEU A 50 7.50 8.51 -4.62
C LEU A 50 6.18 9.05 -4.08
N ARG A 51 5.49 8.27 -3.23
CA ARG A 51 4.26 8.72 -2.56
C ARG A 51 4.51 9.96 -1.68
N ARG A 52 5.60 9.98 -0.90
CA ARG A 52 6.00 11.15 -0.09
C ARG A 52 6.21 12.39 -0.97
N TYR A 53 6.80 12.24 -2.16
CA TYR A 53 7.03 13.35 -3.08
C TYR A 53 5.81 13.72 -3.94
N GLY A 54 4.67 13.05 -3.80
CA GLY A 54 3.43 13.35 -4.53
C GLY A 54 3.23 12.54 -5.82
N PHE A 55 4.01 11.49 -6.05
CA PHE A 55 3.95 10.60 -7.21
C PHE A 55 3.40 9.21 -6.83
N GLY A 56 2.44 9.15 -5.91
CA GLY A 56 1.88 7.89 -5.41
C GLY A 56 1.05 7.10 -6.43
N ASP A 57 0.70 7.71 -7.55
CA ASP A 57 0.00 7.09 -8.68
C ASP A 57 0.95 6.30 -9.61
N VAL A 58 2.26 6.52 -9.48
CA VAL A 58 3.27 5.87 -10.33
C VAL A 58 3.56 4.47 -9.81
N ASP A 59 3.34 3.46 -10.65
CA ASP A 59 3.82 2.11 -10.38
C ASP A 59 5.35 2.03 -10.58
N VAL A 60 6.06 1.63 -9.53
CA VAL A 60 7.52 1.45 -9.56
C VAL A 60 7.92 0.31 -10.50
N ARG A 61 7.03 -0.64 -10.76
CA ARG A 61 7.27 -1.79 -11.65
C ARG A 61 7.36 -1.38 -13.12
N ASP A 62 6.66 -0.31 -13.50
CA ASP A 62 6.71 0.26 -14.86
C ASP A 62 7.96 1.11 -15.10
N LEU A 63 8.71 1.43 -14.05
CA LEU A 63 9.93 2.21 -14.15
C LEU A 63 11.10 1.33 -14.61
N SER A 64 11.83 1.84 -15.61
CA SER A 64 13.09 1.21 -16.02
C SER A 64 14.08 1.13 -14.84
N PRO A 65 14.97 0.12 -14.80
CA PRO A 65 15.99 0.01 -13.76
C PRO A 65 16.83 1.28 -13.60
N ALA A 66 17.11 1.96 -14.72
CA ALA A 66 17.84 3.24 -14.72
C ALA A 66 17.06 4.37 -14.03
N GLN A 67 15.75 4.48 -14.27
CA GLN A 67 14.90 5.46 -13.57
C GLN A 67 14.83 5.15 -12.08
N ARG A 68 14.67 3.87 -11.70
CA ARG A 68 14.65 3.45 -10.29
C ARG A 68 15.94 3.79 -9.57
N ALA A 69 17.10 3.52 -10.17
CA ALA A 69 18.40 3.87 -9.62
C ALA A 69 18.59 5.40 -9.50
N ALA A 70 18.18 6.16 -10.52
CA ALA A 70 18.27 7.62 -10.50
C ALA A 70 17.40 8.24 -9.41
N ILE A 71 16.17 7.75 -9.23
CA ILE A 71 15.27 8.18 -8.16
C ILE A 71 15.85 7.80 -6.80
N HIS A 72 16.34 6.56 -6.65
CA HIS A 72 16.95 6.11 -5.40
C HIS A 72 18.11 7.02 -4.99
N HIS A 73 19.07 7.27 -5.89
CA HIS A 73 20.20 8.15 -5.60
C HIS A 73 19.77 9.60 -5.31
N LEU A 74 18.72 10.07 -5.98
CA LEU A 74 18.20 11.42 -5.79
C LEU A 74 17.54 11.60 -4.41
N VAL A 75 16.80 10.60 -3.93
CA VAL A 75 16.14 10.64 -2.61
C VAL A 75 17.16 10.69 -1.47
N TYR A 76 18.31 10.04 -1.62
CA TYR A 76 19.40 10.06 -0.63
C TYR A 76 20.43 11.17 -0.87
N SER A 77 20.17 12.10 -1.81
CA SER A 77 21.08 13.23 -2.04
C SER A 77 20.81 14.37 -1.05
N ASP A 78 21.85 15.10 -0.67
CA ASP A 78 21.75 16.31 0.16
C ASP A 78 21.22 17.49 -0.66
N ARG A 79 19.97 17.37 -1.09
CA ARG A 79 19.26 18.37 -1.91
C ARG A 79 17.97 18.76 -1.24
N PRO A 80 17.51 20.01 -1.43
CA PRO A 80 16.23 20.43 -0.89
C PRO A 80 15.08 19.63 -1.50
N GLU A 81 14.06 19.38 -0.69
CA GLU A 81 12.89 18.54 -1.04
C GLU A 81 12.21 18.98 -2.34
N SER A 82 12.10 20.30 -2.56
CA SER A 82 11.55 20.90 -3.77
C SER A 82 12.34 20.51 -5.03
N THR A 83 13.67 20.47 -4.93
CA THR A 83 14.55 20.03 -6.03
C THR A 83 14.41 18.54 -6.31
N ILE A 84 14.29 17.73 -5.25
CA ILE A 84 14.08 16.28 -5.38
C ILE A 84 12.76 16.01 -6.10
N ARG A 85 11.65 16.61 -5.65
CA ARG A 85 10.34 16.47 -6.29
C ARG A 85 10.39 16.84 -7.77
N LEU A 86 11.00 17.99 -8.10
CA LEU A 86 11.05 18.49 -9.48
C LEU A 86 11.83 17.53 -10.38
N ARG A 87 12.98 17.03 -9.91
CA ARG A 87 13.80 16.06 -10.65
C ARG A 87 13.14 14.69 -10.78
N ILE A 88 12.45 14.18 -9.75
CA ILE A 88 11.64 12.97 -9.85
C ILE A 88 10.60 13.15 -10.96
N GLY A 89 9.90 14.28 -10.99
CA GLY A 89 8.96 14.62 -12.05
C GLY A 89 9.60 14.59 -13.46
N THR A 90 10.82 15.09 -13.61
CA THR A 90 11.56 15.03 -14.89
C THR A 90 11.94 13.60 -15.29
N ILE A 91 12.34 12.76 -14.33
CA ILE A 91 12.70 11.35 -14.58
C ILE A 91 11.47 10.54 -15.03
N LEU A 92 10.31 10.82 -14.42
CA LEU A 92 9.05 10.13 -14.68
C LEU A 92 8.37 10.57 -15.99
N ARG A 93 8.38 11.87 -16.31
CA ARG A 93 7.69 12.44 -17.47
C ARG A 93 8.41 12.20 -18.81
N GLY A 94 9.45 11.38 -18.81
CA GLY A 94 10.38 11.26 -19.92
C GLY A 94 11.51 12.26 -19.76
N GLY A 95 12.61 11.79 -19.16
CA GLY A 95 13.87 12.53 -19.22
C GLY A 95 14.32 12.71 -20.69
N PRO A 96 15.20 13.69 -20.97
CA PRO A 96 15.62 14.10 -22.32
C PRO A 96 16.19 12.99 -23.23
N LEU A 97 16.44 11.80 -22.71
CA LEU A 97 16.89 10.63 -23.46
C LEU A 97 15.75 9.88 -24.18
N GLN A 98 14.52 9.89 -23.66
CA GLN A 98 13.38 9.31 -24.41
C GLN A 98 13.14 10.08 -25.71
N SER A 99 13.28 11.41 -25.67
CA SER A 99 13.12 12.29 -26.85
C SER A 99 14.28 12.18 -27.85
N LEU A 100 15.44 11.66 -27.44
CA LEU A 100 16.58 11.39 -28.32
C LEU A 100 16.52 9.99 -28.93
N LEU A 101 16.05 8.98 -28.18
CA LEU A 101 15.88 7.62 -28.70
C LEU A 101 14.71 7.54 -29.69
N ASP A 102 13.59 8.22 -29.40
CA ASP A 102 12.44 8.30 -30.32
C ASP A 102 12.81 9.00 -31.64
N ARG A 103 13.80 9.92 -31.58
CA ARG A 103 14.36 10.62 -32.75
C ARG A 103 15.33 9.77 -33.58
N VAL A 104 15.94 8.74 -33.00
CA VAL A 104 16.80 7.80 -33.74
C VAL A 104 16.00 6.62 -34.28
N SER A 105 14.85 6.31 -33.69
CA SER A 105 13.95 5.24 -34.15
C SER A 105 12.94 5.66 -35.23
N ARG A 106 13.03 6.88 -35.77
CA ARG A 106 12.22 7.36 -36.90
C ARG A 106 13.07 7.50 -38.16
#